data_AF-A0A7X8D719-F1
#
_entry.id   AF-A0A7X8D719-F1
#
_cell.length_a   1.000
_cell.length_b   1.000
_cell.length_c   1.000
_cell.angle_alpha   90.00
_cell.angle_beta   90.00
_cell.angle_gamma   90.00
#
_symmetry.space_group_name_H-M   'P 1'
#
loop_
_entity.id
_entity.type
_entity.pdbx_description
1 polymer ?
#
loop_
_entity_poly.entity_id
_entity_poly.type
_entity_poly.pdbx_seq_one_letter_code
_entity_poly.pdbx_strand_id
1 'polypeptide(L)' 'MTASLPLRFPRGLYGITPEWEDTARLLDAIRAAYDGGMQVLQWRR' A
#
# COMPACT_ATOMS: atom_id res chain seq x y z
N MET A 1 -2.51 31.14 -11.53
CA MET A 1 -2.11 29.73 -11.69
C MET A 1 -1.31 29.34 -10.46
N THR A 2 -1.91 28.66 -9.48
CA THR A 2 -1.17 28.14 -8.32
C THR A 2 -0.57 26.80 -8.69
N ALA A 3 0.76 26.72 -8.74
CA ALA A 3 1.45 25.45 -8.94
C ALA A 3 1.21 24.55 -7.71
N SER A 4 0.75 23.32 -7.94
CA SER A 4 0.62 22.32 -6.88
C SER A 4 1.99 21.81 -6.48
N LEU A 5 2.36 21.95 -5.22
CA LEU A 5 3.58 21.35 -4.67
C LEU A 5 3.44 19.82 -4.66
N PRO A 6 4.53 19.08 -4.95
CA PRO A 6 4.52 17.63 -4.83
C PRO A 6 4.22 17.22 -3.39
N LEU A 7 3.40 16.19 -3.24
CA LEU A 7 3.06 15.67 -1.92
C LEU A 7 4.25 14.91 -1.34
N ARG A 8 4.48 15.07 -0.03
CA ARG A 8 5.46 14.24 0.71
C ARG A 8 5.07 12.76 0.69
N PHE A 9 3.78 12.48 0.57
CA PHE A 9 3.24 11.13 0.53
C PHE A 9 2.23 11.01 -0.61
N PRO A 10 2.27 9.95 -1.42
CA PRO A 10 1.37 9.80 -2.57
C PRO A 10 -0.09 9.70 -2.11
N ARG A 11 -1.01 10.19 -2.94
CA ARG A 11 -2.45 9.92 -2.77
C ARG A 11 -2.74 8.50 -3.20
N GLY A 12 -3.68 7.86 -2.52
CA GLY A 12 -4.13 6.51 -2.86
C GLY A 12 -4.39 5.70 -1.60
N LEU A 13 -4.61 4.40 -1.78
CA LEU A 13 -4.82 3.49 -0.66
C LEU A 13 -3.49 3.20 0.05
N TYR A 14 -3.52 3.33 1.38
CA TYR A 14 -2.41 3.01 2.29
C TYR A 14 -2.69 1.67 2.96
N GLY A 15 -1.86 0.67 2.68
CA GLY A 15 -1.98 -0.67 3.26
C GLY A 15 -0.99 -0.89 4.40
N ILE A 16 -1.41 -1.70 5.38
CA ILE A 16 -0.56 -2.19 6.47
C ILE A 16 -0.64 -3.72 6.45
N THR A 17 0.50 -4.41 6.46
CA THR A 17 0.48 -5.88 6.43
C THR A 17 -0.18 -6.46 7.69
N PRO A 18 -1.07 -7.46 7.55
CA PRO A 18 -1.54 -8.23 8.69
C PRO A 18 -0.42 -9.13 9.23
N GLU A 19 -0.58 -9.57 10.48
CA GLU A 19 0.34 -10.53 11.10
C GLU A 19 -0.07 -11.95 10.73
N TRP A 20 0.46 -12.45 9.60
CA TRP A 20 0.22 -13.80 9.10
C TRP A 20 1.55 -14.54 8.90
N GLU A 21 1.57 -15.82 9.29
CA GLU A 21 2.72 -16.71 9.10
C GLU A 21 2.82 -17.24 7.66
N ASP A 22 1.69 -17.31 6.94
CA ASP A 22 1.63 -17.77 5.56
C ASP A 22 2.10 -16.68 4.59
N THR A 23 3.35 -16.80 4.13
CA THR A 23 3.97 -15.84 3.21
C THR A 23 3.27 -15.80 1.86
N ALA A 24 2.82 -16.95 1.34
CA ALA A 24 2.18 -16.99 0.01
C ALA A 24 0.86 -16.21 0.05
N ARG A 25 0.06 -16.48 1.08
CA ARG A 25 -1.19 -15.76 1.31
C ARG A 25 -0.98 -14.26 1.52
N LEU A 26 0.07 -13.87 2.24
CA LEU A 26 0.41 -12.45 2.44
C LEU A 26 0.72 -11.75 1.11
N LEU A 27 1.53 -12.39 0.25
CA LEU A 27 1.88 -11.85 -1.06
C LEU A 27 0.66 -11.73 -1.98
N ASP A 28 -0.24 -12.70 -1.96
CA ASP A 28 -1.47 -12.66 -2.75
C ASP A 28 -2.39 -11.52 -2.31
N ALA A 29 -2.52 -11.29 -1.00
CA ALA A 29 -3.30 -10.17 -0.47
C ALA A 29 -2.68 -8.80 -0.83
N ILE A 30 -1.35 -8.68 -0.78
CA ILE A 30 -0.64 -7.46 -1.19
C ILE A 30 -0.86 -7.17 -2.68
N ARG A 31 -0.81 -8.19 -3.54
CA ARG A 31 -1.09 -8.05 -4.98
C ARG A 31 -2.52 -7.59 -5.23
N ALA A 32 -3.50 -8.24 -4.60
CA ALA A 32 -4.90 -7.84 -4.72
C ALA A 32 -5.13 -6.40 -4.26
N ALA A 33 -4.48 -5.96 -3.18
CA ALA A 33 -4.55 -4.57 -2.71
C ALA A 33 -3.90 -3.59 -3.69
N TYR A 34 -2.76 -3.96 -4.29
CA TYR A 34 -2.09 -3.17 -5.33
C TYR A 34 -2.99 -2.99 -6.56
N ASP A 35 -3.57 -4.08 -7.06
CA ASP A 35 -4.53 -4.06 -8.17
C ASP A 35 -5.77 -3.23 -7.83
N GLY A 36 -6.16 -3.20 -6.55
CA GLY A 36 -7.23 -2.35 -6.01
C GLY A 36 -6.85 -0.87 -5.78
N GLY A 37 -5.64 -0.45 -6.13
CA GLY A 37 -5.21 0.95 -6.04
C GLY A 37 -4.38 1.31 -4.80
N MET A 38 -3.85 0.32 -4.07
CA MET A 38 -2.84 0.57 -3.04
C MET A 38 -1.58 1.17 -3.67
N GLN A 39 -1.16 2.32 -3.13
CA GLN A 39 0.02 3.05 -3.60
C GLN A 39 1.17 2.98 -2.60
N VAL A 40 0.87 2.68 -1.33
CA VAL A 40 1.91 2.50 -0.31
C VAL A 40 1.57 1.33 0.58
N LEU A 41 2.58 0.51 0.85
CA LEU A 41 2.54 -0.62 1.77
C LEU A 41 3.46 -0.34 2.95
N GLN A 42 2.91 -0.38 4.16
CA GLN A 42 3.69 -0.45 5.39
C GLN A 42 3.83 -1.90 5.84
N TRP A 43 5.06 -2.33 6.03
CA TRP A 43 5.36 -3.59 6.71
C TRP A 43 5.16 -3.43 8.21
N ARG A 44 4.28 -4.27 8.78
CA ARG A 44 4.07 -4.44 10.22
C ARG A 44 4.31 -5.90 10.57
N ARG A 45 5.23 -6.10 11.51
CA ARG A 45 5.51 -7.38 12.18
C ARG A 45 5.41 -7.16 13.68
#